data_AF-A0A2I1EP24-F1
#
_entry.id   AF-A0A2I1EP24-F1
#
_cell.length_a   1.000
_cell.length_b   1.000
_cell.length_c   1.000
_cell.angle_alpha   90.00
_cell.angle_beta   90.00
_cell.angle_gamma   90.00
#
_symmetry.space_group_name_H-M   'P 1'
#
loop_
_entity.id
_entity.type
_entity.pdbx_description
1 polymer ?
#
loop_
_entity_poly.entity_id
_entity_poly.type
_entity_poly.pdbx_seq_one_letter_code
_entity_poly.pdbx_strand_id
1 'polypeptide(L)'
;MSYTIPYKSINDLEGKLLKCKNSWSSFDNNLQRLLEERVQLFKEMKEELESVAYDNNLEKWIQHLAKLDDILGQIFSMFKRQTNHVKDVMPIMEELVKSVKQLQEELVEVKTRLRRLELLSKYRDWITRLRSIMVRKMNERNKKFNIINQEFKNWVEVAEMLLVEADTKVLYEENGEHYEQTCTNLLVNVLKDFDLTKSDFDQLLLMYDGSISGFPNKKTTLADLPYAQVELAGTTFPESMADYKKLLEKALNAIGIWKKEFVIKYVQKKFCW
;
A
#
# COMPACT_ATOMS: atom_id res chain seq x y z
N MET A 1 4.24 1.26 15.80
CA MET A 1 3.53 2.55 15.59
C MET A 1 2.10 2.25 15.19
N SER A 2 1.14 2.68 16.01
CA SER A 2 -0.29 2.53 15.74
C SER A 2 -0.68 3.49 14.62
N TYR A 3 -1.01 2.97 13.43
CA TYR A 3 -1.65 3.76 12.38
C TYR A 3 -3.14 3.90 12.72
N THR A 4 -3.43 4.74 13.70
CA THR A 4 -4.80 5.18 13.96
C THR A 4 -5.18 6.10 12.82
N ILE A 5 -5.85 5.52 11.83
CA ILE A 5 -6.32 6.20 10.63
C ILE A 5 -7.14 7.44 11.04
N PRO A 6 -6.95 8.62 10.42
CA PRO A 6 -7.73 9.82 10.73
C PRO A 6 -9.16 9.75 10.17
N TYR A 7 -9.75 8.55 10.01
CA TYR A 7 -11.14 8.37 9.56
C TYR A 7 -12.13 9.13 10.45
N LYS A 8 -11.86 9.21 11.75
CA LYS A 8 -12.71 9.98 12.68
C LYS A 8 -12.69 11.48 12.39
N SER A 9 -11.52 12.02 12.01
CA SER A 9 -11.35 13.45 11.71
C SER A 9 -12.01 13.84 10.37
N ILE A 10 -11.93 12.98 9.35
CA ILE A 10 -12.56 13.25 8.04
C ILE A 10 -14.08 13.16 8.12
N ASN A 11 -14.63 12.13 8.79
CA ASN A 11 -16.08 12.02 9.00
C ASN A 11 -16.63 13.23 9.79
N ASP A 12 -15.87 13.75 10.75
CA ASP A 12 -16.23 14.96 11.49
C ASP A 12 -16.23 16.22 10.59
N LEU A 13 -15.24 16.36 9.69
CA LEU A 13 -15.17 17.45 8.71
C LEU A 13 -16.31 17.36 7.68
N GLU A 14 -16.57 16.17 7.14
CA GLU A 14 -17.69 15.90 6.24
C GLU A 14 -19.04 16.19 6.91
N GLY A 15 -19.20 15.80 8.17
CA GLY A 15 -20.38 16.10 8.98
C GLY A 15 -20.59 17.61 9.19
N LYS A 16 -19.52 18.38 9.40
CA LYS A 16 -19.57 19.85 9.46
C LYS A 16 -20.00 20.45 8.12
N LEU A 17 -19.42 19.98 7.01
CA LEU A 17 -19.77 20.46 5.66
C LEU A 17 -21.22 20.13 5.26
N LEU A 18 -21.74 18.98 5.68
CA LEU A 18 -23.12 18.60 5.42
C LEU A 18 -24.11 19.55 6.11
N LYS A 19 -23.82 19.97 7.35
CA LYS A 19 -24.61 20.98 8.07
C LYS A 19 -24.58 22.33 7.34
N CYS A 20 -23.43 22.70 6.78
CA CYS A 20 -23.25 23.93 5.99
C CYS A 20 -24.07 23.92 4.69
N LYS A 21 -24.14 22.78 3.99
CA LYS A 21 -24.96 22.61 2.77
C LYS A 21 -26.45 22.89 3.02
N ASN A 22 -26.98 22.40 4.15
CA ASN A 22 -28.39 22.60 4.51
C ASN A 22 -28.69 24.07 4.86
N SER A 23 -27.71 24.83 5.34
CA SER A 23 -27.82 26.27 5.59
C SER A 23 -27.88 27.08 4.29
N TRP A 24 -27.12 26.67 3.26
CA TRP A 24 -27.08 27.33 1.95
C TRP A 24 -28.39 27.18 1.16
N SER A 25 -29.00 26.00 1.13
CA SER A 25 -30.28 25.81 0.44
C SER A 25 -31.41 26.67 1.03
N SER A 26 -31.39 26.89 2.35
CA SER A 26 -32.33 27.80 3.02
C SER A 26 -32.06 29.27 2.70
N PHE A 27 -30.79 29.67 2.51
CA PHE A 27 -30.42 31.02 2.07
C PHE A 27 -30.93 31.31 0.64
N ASP A 28 -30.68 30.40 -0.30
CA ASP A 28 -31.04 30.58 -1.71
C ASP A 28 -32.55 30.74 -1.90
N ASN A 29 -33.34 29.86 -1.27
CA ASN A 29 -34.80 29.91 -1.36
C ASN A 29 -35.39 31.21 -0.77
N ASN A 30 -34.85 31.70 0.35
CA ASN A 30 -35.32 32.93 0.98
C ASN A 30 -34.91 34.18 0.20
N LEU A 31 -33.71 34.19 -0.37
CA LEU A 31 -33.21 35.31 -1.18
C LEU A 31 -34.03 35.43 -2.47
N GLN A 32 -34.31 34.31 -3.13
CA GLN A 32 -35.12 34.27 -4.33
C GLN A 32 -36.52 34.88 -4.07
N ARG A 33 -37.19 34.45 -3.00
CA ARG A 33 -38.50 35.01 -2.61
C ARG A 33 -38.44 36.53 -2.42
N LEU A 34 -37.45 37.03 -1.68
CA LEU A 34 -37.30 38.47 -1.41
C LEU A 34 -36.98 39.27 -2.68
N LEU A 35 -36.21 38.71 -3.62
CA LEU A 35 -35.92 39.33 -4.90
C LEU A 35 -37.16 39.39 -5.80
N GLU A 36 -37.98 38.33 -5.80
CA GLU A 36 -39.27 38.29 -6.50
C GLU A 36 -40.25 39.32 -5.93
N GLU A 37 -40.36 39.41 -4.60
CA GLU A 37 -41.16 40.42 -3.89
C GLU A 37 -40.70 41.85 -4.22
N ARG A 38 -39.37 42.10 -4.25
CA ARG A 38 -38.80 43.38 -4.67
C ARG A 38 -39.18 43.74 -6.10
N VAL A 39 -39.03 42.80 -7.04
CA VAL A 39 -39.36 43.02 -8.46
C VAL A 39 -40.85 43.32 -8.63
N GLN A 40 -41.71 42.61 -7.90
CA GLN A 40 -43.15 42.81 -7.93
C GLN A 40 -43.54 44.20 -7.41
N LEU A 41 -42.96 44.64 -6.28
CA LEU A 41 -43.18 45.99 -5.75
C LEU A 41 -42.75 47.10 -6.71
N PHE A 42 -41.63 46.93 -7.40
CA PHE A 42 -41.21 47.90 -8.42
C PHE A 42 -42.19 47.98 -9.60
N LYS A 43 -42.82 46.86 -10.00
CA LYS A 43 -43.86 46.87 -11.03
C LYS A 43 -45.11 47.61 -10.54
N GLU A 44 -45.57 47.30 -9.34
CA GLU A 44 -46.74 47.95 -8.71
C GLU A 44 -46.54 49.46 -8.58
N MET A 45 -45.37 49.88 -8.08
CA MET A 45 -44.96 51.28 -8.05
C MET A 45 -44.97 51.88 -9.47
N LYS A 46 -44.31 51.25 -10.45
CA LYS A 46 -44.28 51.79 -11.82
C LYS A 46 -45.69 51.99 -12.42
N GLU A 47 -46.57 51.02 -12.27
CA GLU A 47 -47.96 51.09 -12.74
C GLU A 47 -48.73 52.23 -12.06
N GLU A 48 -48.48 52.47 -10.76
CA GLU A 48 -49.08 53.59 -10.03
C GLU A 48 -48.59 54.97 -10.50
N LEU A 49 -47.31 55.10 -10.92
CA LEU A 49 -46.72 56.34 -11.48
C LEU A 49 -47.28 56.67 -12.86
N GLU A 50 -47.66 55.64 -13.61
CA GLU A 50 -48.20 55.78 -14.96
C GLU A 50 -49.71 56.09 -14.95
N SER A 51 -50.36 56.03 -13.77
CA SER A 51 -51.79 56.33 -13.60
C SER A 51 -52.08 57.84 -13.43
N VAL A 52 -53.19 58.32 -14.01
CA VAL A 52 -53.57 59.76 -14.12
C VAL A 52 -53.95 60.42 -12.77
N ALA A 53 -54.02 59.66 -11.67
CA ALA A 53 -54.48 60.13 -10.35
C ALA A 53 -53.32 60.36 -9.36
N TYR A 54 -52.34 61.20 -9.75
CA TYR A 54 -51.11 61.45 -8.97
C TYR A 54 -51.36 61.88 -7.51
N ASP A 55 -52.40 62.70 -7.25
CA ASP A 55 -52.60 63.31 -5.93
C ASP A 55 -53.16 62.35 -4.85
N ASN A 56 -53.74 61.20 -5.23
CA ASN A 56 -54.34 60.23 -4.29
C ASN A 56 -53.46 59.00 -4.01
N ASN A 57 -52.28 58.90 -4.60
CA ASN A 57 -51.43 57.70 -4.47
C ASN A 57 -50.25 57.88 -3.51
N LEU A 58 -49.95 59.10 -3.04
CA LEU A 58 -48.75 59.38 -2.23
C LEU A 58 -48.60 58.50 -0.98
N GLU A 59 -49.71 58.17 -0.31
CA GLU A 59 -49.69 57.28 0.86
C GLU A 59 -49.26 55.85 0.49
N LYS A 60 -49.74 55.31 -0.65
CA LYS A 60 -49.33 54.01 -1.16
C LYS A 60 -47.86 54.00 -1.58
N TRP A 61 -47.38 55.09 -2.18
CA TRP A 61 -45.98 55.31 -2.49
C TRP A 61 -45.08 55.22 -1.26
N ILE A 62 -45.47 55.90 -0.18
CA ILE A 62 -44.74 55.86 1.09
C ILE A 62 -44.74 54.43 1.65
N GLN A 63 -45.86 53.71 1.59
CA GLN A 63 -45.96 52.32 2.03
C GLN A 63 -45.09 51.36 1.19
N HIS A 64 -45.10 51.50 -0.14
CA HIS A 64 -44.26 50.71 -1.04
C HIS A 64 -42.78 50.98 -0.81
N LEU A 65 -42.38 52.24 -0.64
CA LEU A 65 -41.00 52.61 -0.30
C LEU A 65 -40.55 52.04 1.05
N ALA A 66 -41.40 52.11 2.08
CA ALA A 66 -41.10 51.52 3.38
C ALA A 66 -40.94 49.99 3.31
N LYS A 67 -41.82 49.31 2.55
CA LYS A 67 -41.72 47.86 2.33
C LYS A 67 -40.48 47.48 1.52
N LEU A 68 -40.09 48.32 0.56
CA LEU A 68 -38.88 48.13 -0.24
C LEU A 68 -37.61 48.30 0.60
N ASP A 69 -37.58 49.29 1.50
CA ASP A 69 -36.49 49.48 2.45
C ASP A 69 -36.35 48.27 3.38
N ASP A 70 -37.46 47.74 3.91
CA ASP A 70 -37.48 46.51 4.72
C ASP A 70 -36.94 45.30 3.95
N ILE A 71 -37.41 45.07 2.72
CA ILE A 71 -36.92 43.97 1.87
C ILE A 71 -35.42 44.11 1.58
N LEU A 72 -34.95 45.31 1.25
CA LEU A 72 -33.53 45.57 1.03
C LEU A 72 -32.70 45.34 2.30
N GLY A 73 -33.20 45.76 3.47
CA GLY A 73 -32.58 45.51 4.77
C GLY A 73 -32.48 44.01 5.08
N GLN A 74 -33.54 43.25 4.81
CA GLN A 74 -33.55 41.79 4.95
C GLN A 74 -32.52 41.14 4.02
N ILE A 75 -32.52 41.48 2.73
CA ILE A 75 -31.54 40.98 1.74
C ILE A 75 -30.11 41.29 2.20
N PHE A 76 -29.82 42.51 2.67
CA PHE A 76 -28.49 42.88 3.15
C PHE A 76 -28.07 42.06 4.37
N SER A 77 -28.98 41.86 5.33
CA SER A 77 -28.72 41.04 6.51
C SER A 77 -28.41 39.58 6.16
N MET A 78 -29.10 39.05 5.15
CA MET A 78 -28.86 37.71 4.62
C MET A 78 -27.48 37.63 3.98
N PHE A 79 -27.08 38.58 3.13
CA PHE A 79 -25.74 38.60 2.53
C PHE A 79 -24.63 38.70 3.58
N LYS A 80 -24.83 39.50 4.64
CA LYS A 80 -23.88 39.60 5.75
C LYS A 80 -23.73 38.27 6.50
N ARG A 81 -24.84 37.58 6.78
CA ARG A 81 -24.83 36.25 7.41
C ARG A 81 -24.11 35.22 6.53
N GLN A 82 -24.39 35.24 5.22
CA GLN A 82 -23.77 34.33 4.27
C GLN A 82 -22.27 34.57 4.15
N THR A 83 -21.83 35.83 4.14
CA THR A 83 -20.41 36.19 4.15
C THR A 83 -19.68 35.61 5.37
N ASN A 84 -20.27 35.72 6.57
CA ASN A 84 -19.69 35.14 7.78
C ASN A 84 -19.67 33.61 7.72
N HIS A 85 -20.76 32.98 7.28
CA HIS A 85 -20.81 31.53 7.11
C HIS A 85 -19.74 31.02 6.13
N VAL A 86 -19.47 31.72 5.03
CA VAL A 86 -18.38 31.37 4.10
C VAL A 86 -17.02 31.46 4.79
N LYS A 87 -16.78 32.47 5.63
CA LYS A 87 -15.54 32.60 6.41
C LYS A 87 -15.34 31.46 7.40
N ASP A 88 -16.41 30.93 7.98
CA ASP A 88 -16.34 29.79 8.91
C ASP A 88 -16.13 28.45 8.18
N VAL A 89 -16.65 28.33 6.96
CA VAL A 89 -16.57 27.11 6.15
C VAL A 89 -15.23 26.96 5.43
N MET A 90 -14.64 28.06 4.97
CA MET A 90 -13.42 28.02 4.17
C MET A 90 -12.26 27.29 4.87
N PRO A 91 -11.96 27.54 6.16
CA PRO A 91 -10.93 26.78 6.90
C PRO A 91 -11.23 25.27 6.99
N ILE A 92 -12.51 24.91 7.13
CA ILE A 92 -12.94 23.49 7.19
C ILE A 92 -12.67 22.81 5.84
N MET A 93 -12.95 23.50 4.73
CA MET A 93 -12.65 22.98 3.39
C MET A 93 -11.14 22.83 3.16
N GLU A 94 -10.34 23.82 3.59
CA GLU A 94 -8.87 23.75 3.50
C GLU A 94 -8.30 22.57 4.30
N GLU A 95 -8.80 22.35 5.52
CA GLU A 95 -8.41 21.22 6.37
C GLU A 95 -8.81 19.88 5.75
N LEU A 96 -9.99 19.79 5.12
CA LEU A 96 -10.42 18.60 4.40
C LEU A 96 -9.52 18.32 3.20
N VAL A 97 -9.20 19.33 2.39
CA VAL A 97 -8.27 19.18 1.24
C VAL A 97 -6.92 18.66 1.71
N LYS A 98 -6.39 19.18 2.81
CA LYS A 98 -5.13 18.70 3.41
C LYS A 98 -5.23 17.23 3.85
N SER A 99 -6.31 16.88 4.56
CA SER A 99 -6.54 15.52 5.04
C SER A 99 -6.69 14.51 3.91
N VAL A 100 -7.41 14.88 2.84
CA VAL A 100 -7.59 14.04 1.65
C VAL A 100 -6.28 13.83 0.90
N LYS A 101 -5.43 14.86 0.78
CA LYS A 101 -4.08 14.73 0.20
C LYS A 101 -3.22 13.74 0.98
N GLN A 102 -3.23 13.84 2.32
CA GLN A 102 -2.49 12.91 3.17
C GLN A 102 -3.00 11.47 3.00
N LEU A 103 -4.31 11.24 2.98
CA LEU A 103 -4.87 9.91 2.70
C LEU A 103 -4.45 9.36 1.33
N GLN A 104 -4.35 10.22 0.32
CA GLN A 104 -3.90 9.82 -1.00
C GLN A 104 -2.44 9.34 -0.97
N GLU A 105 -1.56 10.02 -0.24
CA GLU A 105 -0.16 9.62 -0.04
C GLU A 105 -0.05 8.29 0.72
N GLU A 106 -0.77 8.14 1.83
CA GLU A 106 -0.83 6.90 2.62
C GLU A 106 -1.35 5.72 1.78
N LEU A 107 -2.37 5.94 0.94
CA LEU A 107 -2.92 4.92 0.05
C LEU A 107 -1.88 4.46 -0.99
N VAL A 108 -1.06 5.37 -1.52
CA VAL A 108 0.03 5.03 -2.45
C VAL A 108 1.08 4.18 -1.75
N GLU A 109 1.43 4.51 -0.51
CA GLU A 109 2.37 3.71 0.28
C GLU A 109 1.82 2.30 0.56
N VAL A 110 0.57 2.19 0.99
CA VAL A 110 -0.09 0.89 1.25
C VAL A 110 -0.16 0.05 -0.02
N LYS A 111 -0.53 0.64 -1.17
CA LYS A 111 -0.54 -0.07 -2.47
C LYS A 111 0.85 -0.60 -2.84
N THR A 112 1.90 0.19 -2.58
CA THR A 112 3.28 -0.20 -2.85
C THR A 112 3.72 -1.35 -1.94
N ARG A 113 3.41 -1.27 -0.65
CA ARG A 113 3.66 -2.36 0.32
C ARG A 113 2.91 -3.63 -0.05
N LEU A 114 1.65 -3.53 -0.47
CA LEU A 114 0.84 -4.68 -0.87
C LEU A 114 1.42 -5.38 -2.11
N ARG A 115 1.81 -4.63 -3.14
CA ARG A 115 2.48 -5.17 -4.33
C ARG A 115 3.79 -5.90 -3.97
N ARG A 116 4.58 -5.33 -3.06
CA ARG A 116 5.78 -5.98 -2.51
C ARG A 116 5.43 -7.31 -1.85
N LEU A 117 4.45 -7.34 -0.96
CA LEU A 117 4.03 -8.55 -0.25
C LEU A 117 3.49 -9.63 -1.19
N GLU A 118 2.71 -9.25 -2.20
CA GLU A 118 2.21 -10.16 -3.24
C GLU A 118 3.37 -10.83 -3.99
N LEU A 119 4.35 -10.05 -4.46
CA LEU A 119 5.53 -10.58 -5.15
C LEU A 119 6.34 -11.54 -4.27
N LEU A 120 6.65 -11.14 -3.03
CA LEU A 120 7.39 -11.98 -2.10
C LEU A 120 6.64 -13.28 -1.78
N SER A 121 5.33 -13.17 -1.56
CA SER A 121 4.50 -14.33 -1.24
C SER A 121 4.43 -15.28 -2.42
N LYS A 122 4.25 -14.78 -3.65
CA LYS A 122 4.17 -15.62 -4.87
C LYS A 122 5.38 -16.55 -5.06
N TYR A 123 6.59 -16.09 -4.74
CA TYR A 123 7.81 -16.88 -4.88
C TYR A 123 8.26 -17.60 -3.60
N ARG A 124 7.52 -17.45 -2.49
CA ARG A 124 7.80 -18.08 -1.21
C ARG A 124 7.95 -19.61 -1.32
N ASP A 125 7.07 -20.27 -2.06
CA ASP A 125 7.09 -21.73 -2.23
C ASP A 125 8.36 -22.20 -2.98
N TRP A 126 8.81 -21.41 -3.96
CA TRP A 126 10.04 -21.67 -4.69
C TRP A 126 11.27 -21.53 -3.79
N ILE A 127 11.33 -20.49 -2.95
CA ILE A 127 12.39 -20.31 -1.96
C ILE A 127 12.36 -21.46 -0.93
N THR A 128 11.17 -21.87 -0.47
CA THR A 128 11.00 -23.02 0.43
C THR A 128 11.58 -24.29 -0.20
N ARG A 129 11.30 -24.51 -1.48
CA ARG A 129 11.82 -25.65 -2.23
C ARG A 129 13.33 -25.59 -2.38
N LEU A 130 13.89 -24.41 -2.64
CA LEU A 130 15.34 -24.20 -2.69
C LEU A 130 16.00 -24.51 -1.34
N ARG A 131 15.44 -24.05 -0.21
CA ARG A 131 15.91 -24.38 1.15
C ARG A 131 15.98 -25.90 1.35
N SER A 132 14.92 -26.63 0.99
CA SER A 132 14.90 -28.10 1.08
C SER A 132 15.95 -28.77 0.19
N ILE A 133 16.21 -28.22 -1.01
CA ILE A 133 17.27 -28.71 -1.90
C ILE A 133 18.65 -28.48 -1.26
N MET A 134 18.90 -27.30 -0.67
CA MET A 134 20.16 -27.00 0.00
C MET A 134 20.42 -27.97 1.15
N VAL A 135 19.45 -28.20 2.04
CA VAL A 135 19.56 -29.17 3.15
C VAL A 135 19.93 -30.56 2.62
N ARG A 136 19.22 -31.03 1.59
CA ARG A 136 19.48 -32.34 0.99
C ARG A 136 20.89 -32.43 0.43
N LYS A 137 21.35 -31.40 -0.27
CA LYS A 137 22.69 -31.37 -0.87
C LYS A 137 23.80 -31.25 0.16
N MET A 138 23.56 -30.49 1.23
CA MET A 138 24.45 -30.46 2.39
C MET A 138 24.57 -31.85 3.01
N ASN A 139 23.46 -32.57 3.23
CA ASN A 139 23.50 -33.94 3.74
C ASN A 139 24.21 -34.93 2.80
N GLU A 140 23.96 -34.84 1.48
CA GLU A 140 24.64 -35.67 0.48
C GLU A 140 26.17 -35.46 0.53
N ARG A 141 26.64 -34.22 0.60
CA ARG A 141 28.06 -33.89 0.73
C ARG A 141 28.62 -34.28 2.10
N ASN A 142 27.87 -34.01 3.16
CA ASN A 142 28.28 -34.32 4.52
C ASN A 142 28.55 -35.83 4.68
N LYS A 143 27.64 -36.68 4.18
CA LYS A 143 27.83 -38.14 4.17
C LYS A 143 29.01 -38.58 3.32
N LYS A 144 29.22 -37.94 2.16
CA LYS A 144 30.31 -38.29 1.23
C LYS A 144 31.70 -37.99 1.81
N PHE A 145 31.84 -36.90 2.55
CA PHE A 145 33.13 -36.40 3.02
C PHE A 145 33.31 -36.48 4.54
N ASN A 146 32.32 -37.00 5.28
CA ASN A 146 32.33 -37.14 6.73
C ASN A 146 32.69 -35.82 7.46
N ILE A 147 31.98 -34.74 7.13
CA ILE A 147 32.34 -33.36 7.55
C ILE A 147 31.82 -33.05 8.97
N ILE A 148 30.54 -33.33 9.20
CA ILE A 148 29.79 -33.07 10.43
C ILE A 148 29.12 -34.38 10.84
N ASN A 149 29.23 -34.78 12.10
CA ASN A 149 28.62 -36.00 12.61
C ASN A 149 27.10 -35.84 12.92
N GLN A 150 26.37 -35.21 12.00
CA GLN A 150 24.94 -34.94 12.11
C GLN A 150 24.29 -34.84 10.72
N GLU A 151 23.07 -35.37 10.57
CA GLU A 151 22.22 -35.14 9.40
C GLU A 151 21.17 -34.08 9.72
N PHE A 152 21.03 -33.07 8.85
CA PHE A 152 20.06 -32.00 9.02
C PHE A 152 18.69 -32.44 8.50
N LYS A 153 17.63 -32.28 9.29
CA LYS A 153 16.25 -32.65 8.90
C LYS A 153 15.56 -31.56 8.08
N ASN A 154 15.87 -30.30 8.37
CA ASN A 154 15.22 -29.15 7.75
C ASN A 154 16.14 -27.93 7.80
N TRP A 155 15.69 -26.83 7.18
CA TRP A 155 16.47 -25.59 7.11
C TRP A 155 16.66 -24.91 8.47
N VAL A 156 15.73 -25.10 9.42
CA VAL A 156 15.82 -24.49 10.75
C VAL A 156 17.04 -25.02 11.50
N GLU A 157 17.29 -26.33 11.47
CA GLU A 157 18.48 -26.92 12.09
C GLU A 157 19.79 -26.41 11.45
N VAL A 158 19.81 -26.22 10.13
CA VAL A 158 20.96 -25.61 9.43
C VAL A 158 21.15 -24.17 9.89
N ALA A 159 20.08 -23.38 9.95
CA ALA A 159 20.14 -21.98 10.35
C ALA A 159 20.62 -21.80 11.80
N GLU A 160 20.15 -22.64 12.73
CA GLU A 160 20.61 -22.65 14.11
C GLU A 160 22.12 -22.93 14.20
N MET A 161 22.63 -23.93 13.47
CA MET A 161 24.05 -24.22 13.46
C MET A 161 24.89 -23.08 12.85
N LEU A 162 24.41 -22.44 11.78
CA LEU A 162 25.08 -21.29 11.17
C LEU A 162 25.13 -20.08 12.11
N LEU A 163 24.08 -19.86 12.91
CA LEU A 163 24.05 -18.81 13.93
C LEU A 163 25.09 -19.09 15.02
N VAL A 164 25.11 -20.31 15.55
CA VAL A 164 26.10 -20.73 16.56
C VAL A 164 27.53 -20.56 16.03
N GLU A 165 27.80 -20.94 14.78
CA GLU A 165 29.13 -20.73 14.17
C GLU A 165 29.50 -19.25 14.03
N ALA A 166 28.53 -18.39 13.70
CA ALA A 166 28.78 -16.97 13.57
C ALA A 166 29.12 -16.33 14.93
N ASP A 167 28.34 -16.64 15.97
CA ASP A 167 28.58 -16.14 17.33
C ASP A 167 29.90 -16.67 17.90
N THR A 168 30.19 -17.96 17.69
CA THR A 168 31.44 -18.57 18.17
C THR A 168 32.65 -17.97 17.46
N LYS A 169 32.56 -17.70 16.16
CA LYS A 169 33.63 -17.04 15.42
C LYS A 169 33.99 -15.68 16.03
N VAL A 170 32.99 -14.85 16.34
CA VAL A 170 33.22 -13.53 16.93
C VAL A 170 33.99 -13.67 18.25
N LEU A 171 33.58 -14.61 19.12
CA LEU A 171 34.25 -14.85 20.41
C LEU A 171 35.71 -15.30 20.27
N TYR A 172 36.01 -16.15 19.28
CA TYR A 172 37.38 -16.60 19.03
C TYR A 172 38.24 -15.46 18.45
N GLU A 173 37.71 -14.70 17.49
CA GLU A 173 38.40 -13.57 16.89
C GLU A 173 38.71 -12.46 17.91
N GLU A 174 37.79 -12.21 18.87
CA GLU A 174 38.03 -11.30 20.01
C GLU A 174 39.20 -11.75 20.90
N ASN A 175 39.44 -13.06 20.99
CA ASN A 175 40.56 -13.64 21.70
C ASN A 175 41.82 -13.82 20.83
N GLY A 176 41.80 -13.35 19.57
CA GLY A 176 42.90 -13.49 18.63
C GLY A 176 43.08 -14.90 18.06
N GLU A 177 42.07 -15.77 18.21
CA GLU A 177 42.07 -17.15 17.74
C GLU A 177 41.23 -17.32 16.47
N HIS A 178 41.58 -18.30 15.65
CA HIS A 178 40.83 -18.63 14.43
C HIS A 178 39.80 -19.73 14.71
N TYR A 179 38.54 -19.48 14.34
CA TYR A 179 37.47 -20.47 14.41
C TYR A 179 37.11 -21.03 13.03
N GLU A 180 37.10 -22.36 12.89
CA GLU A 180 36.71 -23.02 11.64
C GLU A 180 35.18 -23.11 11.51
N GLN A 181 34.62 -22.43 10.51
CA GLN A 181 33.17 -22.41 10.24
C GLN A 181 32.74 -23.56 9.32
N THR A 182 32.78 -24.79 9.83
CA THR A 182 32.57 -26.03 9.07
C THR A 182 31.23 -26.11 8.31
N CYS A 183 30.11 -25.80 8.97
CA CYS A 183 28.76 -25.76 8.39
C CYS A 183 28.64 -24.62 7.36
N THR A 184 29.19 -23.45 7.65
CA THR A 184 29.23 -22.33 6.70
C THR A 184 30.00 -22.70 5.44
N ASN A 185 31.17 -23.33 5.57
CA ASN A 185 31.98 -23.81 4.46
C ASN A 185 31.25 -24.89 3.64
N LEU A 186 30.56 -25.81 4.31
CA LEU A 186 29.71 -26.81 3.66
C LEU A 186 28.60 -26.14 2.82
N LEU A 187 27.87 -25.19 3.39
CA LEU A 187 26.81 -24.46 2.68
C LEU A 187 27.37 -23.70 1.47
N VAL A 188 28.45 -22.94 1.65
CA VAL A 188 29.09 -22.17 0.57
C VAL A 188 29.50 -23.08 -0.58
N ASN A 189 30.04 -24.26 -0.27
CA ASN A 189 30.43 -25.24 -1.27
C ASN A 189 29.25 -25.89 -2.00
N VAL A 190 28.12 -26.07 -1.33
CA VAL A 190 26.87 -26.50 -1.97
C VAL A 190 26.32 -25.41 -2.89
N LEU A 191 26.27 -24.16 -2.42
CA LEU A 191 25.74 -23.03 -3.19
C LEU A 191 26.49 -22.81 -4.51
N LYS A 192 27.81 -23.02 -4.51
CA LYS A 192 28.64 -22.95 -5.73
C LYS A 192 28.19 -23.91 -6.84
N ASP A 193 27.66 -25.09 -6.50
CA ASP A 193 27.14 -26.04 -7.51
C ASP A 193 25.93 -25.48 -8.27
N PHE A 194 25.28 -24.47 -7.70
CA PHE A 194 24.05 -23.88 -8.21
C PHE A 194 24.23 -22.44 -8.70
N ASP A 195 25.48 -21.96 -8.84
CA ASP A 195 25.79 -20.57 -9.20
C ASP A 195 25.15 -19.55 -8.23
N LEU A 196 25.13 -19.89 -6.94
CA LEU A 196 24.66 -19.03 -5.86
C LEU A 196 25.82 -18.65 -4.93
N THR A 197 25.85 -17.39 -4.51
CA THR A 197 26.70 -16.95 -3.41
C THR A 197 25.95 -17.03 -2.08
N LYS A 198 26.66 -16.98 -0.95
CA LYS A 198 26.03 -16.86 0.36
C LYS A 198 25.15 -15.61 0.46
N SER A 199 25.61 -14.48 -0.08
CA SER A 199 24.82 -13.24 -0.13
C SER A 199 23.55 -13.38 -0.97
N ASP A 200 23.59 -14.04 -2.13
CA ASP A 200 22.38 -14.29 -2.93
C ASP A 200 21.37 -15.09 -2.10
N PHE A 201 21.84 -16.14 -1.42
CA PHE A 201 21.01 -17.03 -0.64
C PHE A 201 20.42 -16.33 0.60
N ASP A 202 21.23 -15.56 1.35
CA ASP A 202 20.77 -14.79 2.51
C ASP A 202 19.68 -13.77 2.11
N GLN A 203 19.82 -13.10 0.95
CA GLN A 203 18.78 -12.21 0.44
C GLN A 203 17.49 -12.95 0.06
N LEU A 204 17.58 -14.15 -0.50
CA LEU A 204 16.40 -15.01 -0.74
C LEU A 204 15.74 -15.43 0.58
N LEU A 205 16.51 -15.66 1.65
CA LEU A 205 15.94 -15.95 2.97
C LEU A 205 15.18 -14.74 3.52
N LEU A 206 15.74 -13.54 3.40
CA LEU A 206 15.05 -12.29 3.78
C LEU A 206 13.74 -12.08 2.99
N MET A 207 13.73 -12.44 1.70
CA MET A 207 12.51 -12.39 0.88
C MET A 207 11.44 -13.35 1.40
N TYR A 208 11.83 -14.56 1.82
CA TYR A 208 10.92 -15.51 2.43
C TYR A 208 10.39 -15.00 3.77
N ASP A 209 11.24 -14.42 4.62
CA ASP A 209 10.81 -13.94 5.94
C ASP A 209 9.90 -12.70 5.82
N GLY A 210 10.09 -11.89 4.77
CA GLY A 210 9.21 -10.77 4.43
C GLY A 210 7.91 -11.16 3.70
N SER A 211 7.67 -12.45 3.45
CA SER A 211 6.48 -12.95 2.76
C SER A 211 5.35 -13.35 3.72
N ILE A 212 4.11 -13.48 3.21
CA ILE A 212 2.95 -13.88 4.02
C ILE A 212 2.53 -15.30 3.68
N SER A 213 2.53 -16.18 4.69
CA SER A 213 2.16 -17.60 4.54
C SER A 213 0.68 -17.83 4.20
N GLY A 214 -0.20 -16.91 4.61
CA GLY A 214 -1.64 -16.93 4.33
C GLY A 214 -2.04 -16.28 3.00
N PHE A 215 -1.10 -15.77 2.22
CA PHE A 215 -1.42 -15.20 0.92
C PHE A 215 -1.85 -16.34 -0.02
N PRO A 216 -2.97 -16.21 -0.76
CA PRO A 216 -3.47 -17.29 -1.62
C PRO A 216 -2.48 -17.54 -2.76
N ASN A 217 -1.65 -18.57 -2.60
CA ASN A 217 -0.83 -19.09 -3.68
C ASN A 217 -1.39 -20.42 -4.14
N LYS A 218 -1.45 -20.60 -5.46
CA LYS A 218 -1.62 -21.93 -6.04
C LYS A 218 -0.40 -22.75 -5.60
N LYS A 219 -0.63 -23.91 -4.96
CA LYS A 219 0.48 -24.82 -4.59
C LYS A 219 1.30 -25.12 -5.83
N THR A 220 2.57 -24.71 -5.82
CA THR A 220 3.48 -24.93 -6.95
C THR A 220 4.18 -26.28 -6.84
N THR A 221 4.22 -27.01 -7.94
CA THR A 221 4.95 -28.27 -8.10
C THR A 221 6.19 -28.06 -8.99
N LEU A 222 7.10 -29.04 -9.00
CA LEU A 222 8.26 -28.99 -9.90
C LEU A 222 7.89 -29.01 -11.39
N ALA A 223 6.66 -29.41 -11.73
CA ALA A 223 6.15 -29.33 -13.11
C ALA A 223 5.91 -27.88 -13.53
N ASP A 224 5.58 -27.00 -12.57
CA ASP A 224 5.25 -25.59 -12.81
C ASP A 224 6.49 -24.69 -12.94
N LEU A 225 7.71 -25.25 -12.78
CA LEU A 225 8.96 -24.48 -12.81
C LEU A 225 9.12 -23.67 -14.11
N PRO A 226 8.87 -24.21 -15.32
CA PRO A 226 8.97 -23.42 -16.55
C PRO A 226 7.97 -22.27 -16.58
N TYR A 227 6.75 -22.49 -16.06
CA TYR A 227 5.73 -21.43 -15.98
C TYR A 227 6.18 -20.32 -15.03
N ALA A 228 6.73 -20.67 -13.86
CA ALA A 228 7.24 -19.70 -12.89
C ALA A 228 8.40 -18.86 -13.45
N GLN A 229 9.27 -19.45 -14.29
CA GLN A 229 10.36 -18.73 -14.96
C GLN A 229 9.82 -17.74 -16.00
N VAL A 230 8.88 -18.16 -16.85
CA VAL A 230 8.24 -17.29 -17.85
C VAL A 230 7.48 -16.15 -17.16
N GLU A 231 6.73 -16.47 -16.12
CA GLU A 231 5.98 -15.49 -15.34
C GLU A 231 6.90 -14.47 -14.65
N LEU A 232 8.03 -14.93 -14.09
CA LEU A 232 9.03 -14.03 -13.49
C LEU A 232 9.62 -13.07 -14.54
N ALA A 233 9.96 -13.59 -15.72
CA ALA A 233 10.50 -12.79 -16.81
C ALA A 233 9.51 -11.68 -17.24
N GLY A 234 8.22 -12.01 -17.35
CA GLY A 234 7.15 -11.06 -17.68
C GLY A 234 6.70 -10.14 -16.53
N THR A 235 7.10 -10.43 -15.29
CA THR A 235 6.72 -9.61 -14.13
C THR A 235 7.55 -8.33 -14.10
N THR A 236 6.85 -7.19 -13.99
CA THR A 236 7.46 -5.88 -13.77
C THR A 236 7.61 -5.66 -12.28
N PHE A 237 8.87 -5.53 -11.83
CA PHE A 237 9.17 -5.23 -10.43
C PHE A 237 9.20 -3.71 -10.23
N PRO A 238 8.74 -3.20 -9.08
CA PRO A 238 9.05 -1.84 -8.68
C PRO A 238 10.58 -1.63 -8.68
N GLU A 239 11.03 -0.42 -9.01
CA GLU A 239 12.47 -0.10 -9.09
C GLU A 239 13.22 -0.43 -7.79
N SER A 240 12.58 -0.19 -6.64
CA SER A 240 13.10 -0.55 -5.31
C SER A 240 13.27 -2.06 -5.07
N MET A 241 12.84 -2.90 -6.00
CA MET A 241 12.89 -4.37 -5.93
C MET A 241 13.57 -4.99 -7.15
N ALA A 242 14.26 -4.20 -7.98
CA ALA A 242 14.87 -4.68 -9.22
C ALA A 242 15.87 -5.83 -8.96
N ASP A 243 16.63 -5.76 -7.86
CA ASP A 243 17.60 -6.79 -7.50
C ASP A 243 16.95 -8.13 -7.13
N TYR A 244 15.72 -8.10 -6.59
CA TYR A 244 14.99 -9.31 -6.23
C TYR A 244 14.63 -10.16 -7.44
N LYS A 245 14.38 -9.53 -8.61
CA LYS A 245 14.09 -10.26 -9.84
C LYS A 245 15.27 -11.17 -10.21
N LYS A 246 16.48 -10.61 -10.24
CA LYS A 246 17.71 -11.36 -10.57
C LYS A 246 17.96 -12.50 -9.59
N LEU A 247 17.74 -12.28 -8.30
CA LEU A 247 17.89 -13.31 -7.27
C LEU A 247 16.90 -14.46 -7.47
N LEU A 248 15.63 -14.14 -7.75
CA LEU A 248 14.62 -15.15 -8.04
C LEU A 248 14.92 -15.94 -9.31
N GLU A 249 15.47 -15.28 -10.34
CA GLU A 249 15.93 -15.96 -11.57
C GLU A 249 17.03 -16.98 -11.23
N LYS A 250 18.04 -16.58 -10.44
CA LYS A 250 19.07 -17.51 -9.95
C LYS A 250 18.47 -18.66 -9.14
N ALA A 251 17.52 -18.38 -8.24
CA ALA A 251 16.87 -19.39 -7.42
C ALA A 251 16.10 -20.43 -8.28
N LEU A 252 15.32 -19.98 -9.26
CA LEU A 252 14.60 -20.88 -10.16
C LEU A 252 15.55 -21.68 -11.05
N ASN A 253 16.66 -21.08 -11.50
CA ASN A 253 17.69 -21.76 -12.25
C ASN A 253 18.39 -22.84 -11.42
N ALA A 254 18.72 -22.56 -10.16
CA ALA A 254 19.27 -23.54 -9.21
C ALA A 254 18.35 -24.76 -9.02
N ILE A 255 17.04 -24.51 -8.88
CA ILE A 255 16.04 -25.60 -8.82
C ILE A 255 16.02 -26.38 -10.14
N GLY A 256 16.17 -25.70 -11.28
CA GLY A 256 16.28 -26.31 -12.60
C GLY A 256 17.50 -27.22 -12.76
N ILE A 257 18.68 -26.78 -12.28
CA ILE A 257 19.91 -27.58 -12.24
C ILE A 257 19.66 -28.85 -11.42
N TRP A 258 19.15 -28.69 -10.20
CA TRP A 258 18.83 -29.83 -9.33
C TRP A 258 17.83 -30.81 -9.96
N LYS A 259 16.78 -30.30 -10.61
CA LYS A 259 15.77 -31.12 -11.30
C LYS A 259 16.41 -31.99 -12.39
N LYS A 260 17.32 -31.44 -13.19
CA LYS A 260 18.05 -32.19 -14.23
C LYS A 260 18.91 -33.29 -13.63
N GLU A 261 19.69 -32.97 -12.60
CA GLU A 261 20.53 -33.96 -11.89
C GLU A 261 19.70 -35.11 -11.29
N PHE A 262 18.55 -34.78 -10.69
CA PHE A 262 17.67 -35.77 -10.07
C PHE A 262 17.10 -36.74 -11.11
N VAL A 263 16.66 -36.23 -12.26
CA VAL A 263 16.17 -37.05 -13.38
C VAL A 263 17.28 -37.98 -13.90
N ILE A 264 18.49 -37.47 -14.11
CA ILE A 264 19.63 -38.26 -14.59
C ILE A 264 19.94 -39.41 -13.61
N LYS A 265 20.05 -39.12 -12.31
CA LYS A 265 20.29 -40.16 -11.27
C LYS A 265 19.20 -41.23 -11.25
N TYR A 266 17.95 -40.84 -11.46
CA TYR A 266 16.82 -41.78 -11.43
C TYR A 266 16.77 -42.66 -12.68
N VAL A 267 17.01 -42.09 -13.85
CA VAL A 267 17.10 -42.83 -15.13
C VAL A 267 18.27 -43.82 -15.07
N GLN A 268 19.47 -43.39 -14.65
CA GLN A 268 20.63 -44.28 -14.52
C GLN A 268 20.37 -45.46 -13.55
N LYS A 269 19.69 -45.24 -12.42
CA LYS A 269 19.31 -46.32 -11.51
C LYS A 269 18.30 -47.31 -12.10
N LYS A 270 17.47 -46.88 -13.07
CA LYS A 270 16.44 -47.71 -13.69
C LYS A 270 16.97 -48.57 -14.84
N PHE A 271 18.09 -48.19 -15.44
CA PHE A 271 18.73 -48.90 -16.57
C PHE A 271 20.00 -49.68 -16.18
N CYS A 272 20.39 -49.68 -14.90
CA CYS A 272 21.50 -50.50 -14.38
C CYS A 272 21.03 -51.79 -13.66
N TRP A 273 19.90 -52.37 -14.10
CA TRP A 273 19.44 -53.71 -13.72
C TRP A 273 19.33 -54.58 -14.96
#